data_AF-A0A975IF57-F1
#
_entry.id   AF-A0A975IF57-F1
#
_cell.length_a   1.000
_cell.length_b   1.000
_cell.length_c   1.000
_cell.angle_alpha   90.00
_cell.angle_beta   90.00
_cell.angle_gamma   90.00
#
_symmetry.space_group_name_H-M   'P 1'
#
loop_
_entity.id
_entity.type
_entity.pdbx_description
1 polymer ?
#
loop_
_entity_poly.entity_id
_entity_poly.type
_entity_poly.pdbx_seq_one_letter_code
_entity_poly.pdbx_strand_id
1 'polypeptide(L)'
;MKKAVGFAFVLFLTFALYSESSEAVPYGKDEFPPWSVNLRRTEIITLGSFPFVTLATTLGYSLFRYYDHGFSSEYAPNPFAKTSKAANLDTDEQKLIIAASGVISLSIGLTDLFYNMALNNSKKKGQKTVAASNPISISFDGEPEHDKTDTDMQNAYLYGGMESVVF
;
A
#
# COMPACT_ATOMS: atom_id res chain seq x y z
N MET A 1 -2.79 -25.94 20.00
CA MET A 1 -2.79 -24.47 19.79
C MET A 1 -1.75 -23.74 20.64
N LYS A 2 -1.62 -24.01 21.95
CA LYS A 2 -0.66 -23.31 22.85
C LYS A 2 0.82 -23.36 22.41
N LYS A 3 1.26 -24.47 21.79
CA LYS A 3 2.65 -24.64 21.31
C LYS A 3 2.98 -23.82 20.04
N ALA A 4 1.99 -23.57 19.19
CA ALA A 4 2.16 -22.78 17.97
C ALA A 4 2.23 -21.27 18.27
N VAL A 5 1.45 -20.81 19.26
CA VAL A 5 1.49 -19.42 19.74
C VAL A 5 2.83 -19.10 20.40
N GLY A 6 3.38 -20.03 21.21
CA GLY A 6 4.71 -19.88 21.80
C GLY A 6 5.82 -19.81 20.75
N PHE A 7 5.74 -20.60 19.68
CA PHE A 7 6.72 -20.59 18.59
C PHE A 7 6.68 -19.29 17.78
N ALA A 8 5.49 -18.79 17.46
CA ALA A 8 5.32 -17.50 16.78
C ALA A 8 5.81 -16.31 17.64
N PHE A 9 5.60 -16.38 18.95
CA PHE A 9 6.09 -15.35 19.89
C PHE A 9 7.61 -15.34 19.98
N VAL A 10 8.26 -16.51 19.99
CA VAL A 10 9.73 -16.64 19.96
C VAL A 10 10.30 -16.11 18.64
N LEU A 11 9.65 -16.41 17.50
CA LEU A 11 10.07 -15.93 16.19
C LEU A 11 9.99 -14.40 16.06
N PHE A 12 8.93 -13.79 16.63
CA PHE A 12 8.76 -12.34 16.70
C PHE A 12 9.79 -11.70 17.64
N LEU A 13 10.08 -12.34 18.78
CA LEU A 13 11.07 -11.86 19.75
C LEU A 13 12.50 -11.88 19.18
N THR A 14 12.85 -12.90 18.38
CA THR A 14 14.16 -12.96 17.70
C THR A 14 14.32 -11.88 16.63
N PHE A 15 13.23 -11.43 15.99
CA PHE A 15 13.26 -10.33 15.03
C PHE A 15 13.45 -8.97 15.73
N ALA A 16 12.84 -8.79 16.91
CA ALA A 16 12.97 -7.56 17.69
C ALA A 16 14.34 -7.37 18.36
N LEU A 17 15.07 -8.46 18.64
CA LEU A 17 16.40 -8.43 19.26
C LEU A 17 17.54 -8.11 18.28
N TYR A 18 17.28 -8.11 16.97
CA TYR A 18 18.25 -7.74 15.94
C TYR A 18 18.16 -6.24 15.65
N SER A 19 18.53 -5.42 16.63
CA SER A 19 18.63 -3.97 16.48
C SER A 19 20.09 -3.55 16.62
N GLU A 20 20.83 -3.61 15.52
CA GLU A 20 22.17 -3.02 15.43
C GLU A 20 22.03 -1.49 15.59
N SER A 21 22.77 -0.88 16.51
CA SER A 21 22.77 0.57 16.72
C SER A 21 23.62 1.25 15.64
N SER A 22 23.08 1.40 14.44
CA SER A 22 23.65 2.30 13.44
C SER A 22 22.96 3.66 13.53
N GLU A 23 23.71 4.75 13.46
CA GLU A 23 23.12 6.06 13.18
C GLU A 23 22.29 5.97 11.89
N ALA A 24 21.15 6.65 11.86
CA ALA A 24 20.25 6.62 10.72
C ALA A 24 20.88 7.38 9.54
N VAL A 25 21.54 6.65 8.64
CA VAL A 25 22.03 7.20 7.37
C VAL A 25 20.86 7.23 6.38
N PRO A 26 20.64 8.32 5.63
CA PRO A 26 19.61 8.38 4.60
C PRO A 26 19.81 7.26 3.57
N TYR A 27 18.71 6.59 3.21
CA TYR A 27 18.74 5.46 2.27
C TYR A 27 19.30 5.87 0.91
N GLY A 28 20.17 5.02 0.35
CA GLY A 28 20.69 5.18 -0.99
C GLY A 28 19.65 4.80 -2.06
N LYS A 29 19.65 5.50 -3.20
CA LYS A 29 18.74 5.22 -4.33
C LYS A 29 18.86 3.79 -4.88
N ASP A 30 20.03 3.17 -4.72
CA ASP A 30 20.37 1.84 -5.23
C ASP A 30 20.49 0.78 -4.11
N GLU A 31 20.12 1.13 -2.87
CA GLU A 31 20.29 0.23 -1.70
C GLU A 31 19.29 -0.93 -1.73
N PHE A 32 18.11 -0.74 -2.31
CA PHE A 32 17.07 -1.76 -2.40
C PHE A 32 16.74 -2.13 -3.85
N PRO A 33 16.60 -3.44 -4.15
CA PRO A 33 16.09 -3.87 -5.45
C PRO A 33 14.71 -3.25 -5.76
N PRO A 34 14.43 -2.83 -7.00
CA PRO A 34 13.14 -2.22 -7.34
C PRO A 34 11.92 -3.09 -7.03
N TRP A 35 12.06 -4.42 -7.04
CA TRP A 35 10.97 -5.34 -6.73
C TRP A 35 10.59 -5.30 -5.24
N SER A 36 11.55 -5.09 -4.33
CA SER A 36 11.28 -5.07 -2.88
C SER A 36 10.59 -3.77 -2.47
N VAL A 37 10.94 -2.65 -3.12
CA VAL A 37 10.23 -1.37 -2.97
C VAL A 37 8.78 -1.49 -3.41
N ASN A 38 8.53 -2.13 -4.55
CA ASN A 38 7.16 -2.36 -5.02
C ASN A 38 6.40 -3.32 -4.11
N LEU A 39 7.03 -4.39 -3.60
CA LEU A 39 6.41 -5.32 -2.66
C LEU A 39 5.99 -4.62 -1.36
N ARG A 40 6.87 -3.78 -0.79
CA ARG A 40 6.56 -2.96 0.39
C ARG A 40 5.35 -2.06 0.14
N ARG A 41 5.29 -1.41 -1.03
CA ARG A 41 4.14 -0.58 -1.40
C ARG A 41 2.85 -1.39 -1.50
N THR A 42 2.90 -2.56 -2.13
CA THR A 42 1.76 -3.48 -2.24
C THR A 42 1.27 -3.93 -0.87
N GLU A 43 2.16 -4.24 0.06
CA GLU A 43 1.83 -4.60 1.43
C GLU A 43 1.14 -3.44 2.16
N ILE A 44 1.73 -2.24 2.10
CA ILE A 44 1.15 -1.02 2.72
C ILE A 44 -0.25 -0.76 2.18
N ILE A 45 -0.46 -0.86 0.86
CA ILE A 45 -1.77 -0.65 0.25
C ILE A 45 -2.73 -1.75 0.68
N THR A 46 -2.35 -3.02 0.55
CA THR A 46 -3.22 -4.17 0.86
C THR A 46 -3.65 -4.19 2.32
N LEU A 47 -2.71 -4.00 3.25
CA LEU A 47 -3.01 -4.00 4.68
C LEU A 47 -3.65 -2.69 5.11
N GLY A 48 -3.24 -1.57 4.53
CA GLY A 48 -3.80 -0.24 4.80
C GLY A 48 -5.24 -0.08 4.33
N SER A 49 -5.63 -0.68 3.20
CA SER A 49 -7.01 -0.64 2.70
C SER A 49 -7.93 -1.64 3.41
N PHE A 50 -7.38 -2.69 4.01
CA PHE A 50 -8.16 -3.78 4.63
C PHE A 50 -9.25 -3.31 5.62
N PRO A 51 -9.00 -2.39 6.59
CA PRO A 51 -10.06 -1.93 7.50
C PRO A 51 -11.19 -1.19 6.78
N PHE A 52 -10.88 -0.38 5.78
CA PHE A 52 -11.88 0.38 5.01
C PHE A 52 -12.72 -0.54 4.12
N VAL A 53 -12.07 -1.49 3.44
CA VAL A 53 -12.74 -2.49 2.62
C VAL A 53 -13.63 -3.38 3.48
N THR A 54 -13.19 -3.76 4.69
CA THR A 54 -13.99 -4.57 5.61
C THR A 54 -15.24 -3.81 6.06
N LEU A 55 -15.12 -2.52 6.39
CA LEU A 55 -16.26 -1.67 6.73
C LEU A 55 -17.23 -1.57 5.54
N ALA A 56 -16.73 -1.26 4.34
CA ALA A 56 -17.54 -1.17 3.13
C ALA A 56 -18.27 -2.49 2.80
N THR A 57 -17.57 -3.62 2.95
CA THR A 57 -18.13 -4.96 2.73
C THR A 57 -19.21 -5.27 3.77
N THR A 58 -18.97 -4.94 5.03
CA THR A 58 -19.95 -5.11 6.12
C THR A 58 -21.21 -4.29 5.82
N LEU A 59 -21.04 -3.03 5.42
CA LEU A 59 -22.15 -2.16 5.02
C LEU A 59 -22.94 -2.71 3.83
N GLY A 60 -22.24 -3.06 2.75
CA GLY A 60 -22.86 -3.61 1.54
C GLY A 60 -23.63 -4.90 1.82
N TYR A 61 -23.03 -5.80 2.60
CA TYR A 61 -23.68 -7.04 3.02
C TYR A 61 -24.93 -6.78 3.88
N SER A 62 -24.81 -5.86 4.86
CA SER A 62 -25.92 -5.50 5.74
C SER A 62 -27.07 -4.84 4.97
N LEU A 63 -26.76 -3.98 4.00
CA LEU A 63 -27.75 -3.35 3.11
C LEU A 63 -28.44 -4.40 2.24
N PHE A 64 -27.68 -5.33 1.67
CA PHE A 64 -28.22 -6.43 0.87
C PHE A 64 -29.20 -7.29 1.69
N ARG A 65 -28.80 -7.66 2.90
CA ARG A 65 -29.64 -8.43 3.82
C ARG A 65 -30.88 -7.65 4.28
N TYR A 66 -30.74 -6.35 4.55
CA TYR A 66 -31.85 -5.48 4.93
C TYR A 66 -32.91 -5.38 3.83
N TYR A 67 -32.48 -5.30 2.57
CA TYR A 67 -33.37 -5.33 1.41
C TYR A 67 -34.09 -6.69 1.27
N ASP A 68 -33.35 -7.79 1.39
CA ASP A 68 -33.90 -9.15 1.28
C ASP A 68 -34.94 -9.46 2.36
N HIS A 69 -34.78 -8.90 3.57
CA HIS A 69 -35.70 -9.06 4.70
C HIS A 69 -36.81 -7.98 4.75
N GLY A 70 -37.09 -7.33 3.62
CA GLY A 70 -38.23 -6.41 3.49
C GLY A 70 -38.14 -5.17 4.37
N PHE A 71 -36.93 -4.64 4.60
CA PHE A 71 -36.69 -3.46 5.42
C PHE A 71 -37.09 -3.61 6.89
N SER A 72 -37.08 -4.83 7.43
CA SER A 72 -37.32 -5.05 8.86
C SER A 72 -36.25 -4.38 9.73
N SER A 73 -36.67 -3.65 10.76
CA SER A 73 -35.80 -2.90 11.67
C SER A 73 -34.74 -3.76 12.38
N GLU A 74 -34.95 -5.08 12.45
CA GLU A 74 -33.99 -6.03 13.03
C GLU A 74 -32.72 -6.19 12.19
N TYR A 75 -32.82 -5.92 10.88
CA TYR A 75 -31.73 -6.02 9.91
C TYR A 75 -31.17 -4.66 9.50
N ALA A 76 -31.50 -3.60 10.25
CA ALA A 76 -31.01 -2.26 9.94
C ALA A 76 -29.47 -2.25 9.89
N PRO A 77 -28.87 -1.69 8.82
CA PRO A 77 -27.44 -1.78 8.60
C PRO A 77 -26.67 -1.00 9.68
N ASN A 78 -25.89 -1.70 10.49
CA ASN A 78 -25.07 -1.09 11.53
C ASN A 78 -23.59 -1.51 11.41
N PRO A 79 -22.74 -0.69 10.74
CA PRO A 79 -21.32 -1.01 10.57
C PRO A 79 -20.48 -0.81 11.83
N PHE A 80 -21.04 -0.22 12.88
CA PHE A 80 -20.34 0.10 14.13
C PHE A 80 -20.83 -0.77 15.30
N ALA A 81 -21.61 -1.82 15.01
CA ALA A 81 -22.01 -2.78 16.01
C ALA A 81 -20.76 -3.45 16.63
N LYS A 82 -20.62 -3.33 17.95
CA LYS A 82 -19.42 -3.79 18.68
C LYS A 82 -19.27 -5.31 18.76
N THR A 83 -20.29 -6.06 18.38
CA THR A 83 -20.33 -7.53 18.46
C THR A 83 -21.25 -8.09 17.39
N SER A 84 -20.91 -9.26 16.85
CA SER A 84 -21.70 -9.98 15.84
C SER A 84 -23.14 -10.21 16.31
N LYS A 85 -23.36 -10.43 17.61
CA LYS A 85 -24.70 -10.53 18.20
C LYS A 85 -25.49 -9.22 18.16
N ALA A 86 -24.83 -8.07 18.29
CA ALA A 86 -25.47 -6.77 18.19
C ALA A 86 -25.72 -6.34 16.74
N ALA A 87 -25.07 -7.02 15.79
CA ALA A 87 -25.22 -6.81 14.36
C ALA A 87 -26.11 -7.88 13.70
N ASN A 88 -26.71 -8.80 14.48
CA ASN A 88 -27.44 -9.97 13.99
C ASN A 88 -26.68 -10.81 12.94
N LEU A 89 -25.35 -10.79 13.01
CA LEU A 89 -24.46 -11.49 12.11
C LEU A 89 -24.01 -12.81 12.73
N ASP A 90 -24.20 -13.88 11.97
CA ASP A 90 -23.66 -15.19 12.33
C ASP A 90 -22.14 -15.24 12.14
N THR A 91 -21.50 -16.18 12.85
CA THR A 91 -20.05 -16.39 12.77
C THR A 91 -19.58 -16.79 11.38
N ASP A 92 -20.41 -17.46 10.57
CA ASP A 92 -20.04 -17.82 9.20
C ASP A 92 -20.17 -16.63 8.24
N GLU A 93 -21.16 -15.76 8.44
CA GLU A 93 -21.29 -14.50 7.70
C GLU A 93 -20.11 -13.57 7.98
N GLN A 94 -19.64 -13.52 9.23
CA GLN A 94 -18.48 -12.72 9.60
C GLN A 94 -17.19 -13.21 8.92
N LYS A 95 -16.98 -14.54 8.85
CA LYS A 95 -15.85 -15.10 8.11
C LYS A 95 -15.95 -14.78 6.63
N LEU A 96 -17.15 -14.84 6.05
CA LEU A 96 -17.39 -14.49 4.66
C LEU A 96 -17.03 -13.02 4.40
N ILE A 97 -17.47 -12.09 5.25
CA ILE A 97 -17.16 -10.65 5.14
C ILE A 97 -15.65 -10.41 5.20
N ILE A 98 -14.96 -11.03 6.16
CA ILE A 98 -13.49 -10.91 6.30
C ILE A 98 -12.76 -11.54 5.11
N ALA A 99 -13.23 -12.67 4.61
CA ALA A 99 -12.64 -13.32 3.44
C ALA A 99 -12.84 -12.48 2.17
N ALA A 100 -14.06 -11.98 1.95
CA ALA A 100 -14.40 -11.11 0.83
C ALA A 100 -13.60 -9.81 0.89
N SER A 101 -13.50 -9.18 2.06
CA SER A 101 -12.71 -7.97 2.23
C SER A 101 -11.21 -8.23 1.99
N GLY A 102 -10.70 -9.38 2.42
CA GLY A 102 -9.32 -9.81 2.16
C GLY A 102 -9.02 -9.92 0.66
N VAL A 103 -9.91 -10.58 -0.10
CA VAL A 103 -9.77 -10.72 -1.56
C VAL A 103 -9.83 -9.37 -2.27
N ILE A 104 -10.76 -8.50 -1.89
CA ILE A 104 -10.88 -7.16 -2.48
C ILE A 104 -9.62 -6.33 -2.18
N SER A 105 -9.15 -6.35 -0.93
CA SER A 105 -7.95 -5.59 -0.53
C SER A 105 -6.69 -6.06 -1.26
N LEU A 106 -6.51 -7.38 -1.39
CA LEU A 106 -5.45 -7.98 -2.18
C LEU A 106 -5.52 -7.56 -3.65
N SER A 107 -6.72 -7.51 -4.21
CA SER A 107 -6.92 -7.10 -5.61
C SER A 107 -6.48 -5.65 -5.84
N ILE A 108 -6.75 -4.75 -4.88
CA ILE A 108 -6.31 -3.34 -4.94
C ILE A 108 -4.78 -3.26 -4.89
N GLY A 109 -4.15 -3.94 -3.93
CA GLY A 109 -2.69 -3.95 -3.80
C GLY A 109 -1.98 -4.56 -5.01
N LEU A 110 -2.51 -5.66 -5.56
CA LEU A 110 -1.98 -6.28 -6.78
C LEU A 110 -2.16 -5.38 -8.00
N THR A 111 -3.28 -4.65 -8.10
CA THR A 111 -3.49 -3.69 -9.19
C THR A 111 -2.41 -2.61 -9.17
N ASP A 112 -2.07 -2.07 -7.99
CA ASP A 112 -0.95 -1.13 -7.85
C ASP A 112 0.40 -1.76 -8.19
N LEU A 113 0.64 -3.01 -7.78
CA LEU A 113 1.86 -3.75 -8.12
C LEU A 113 2.06 -3.87 -9.63
N PHE A 114 1.02 -4.32 -10.34
CA PHE A 114 1.07 -4.50 -11.79
C PHE A 114 1.23 -3.18 -12.53
N TYR A 115 0.57 -2.12 -12.08
CA TYR A 115 0.72 -0.79 -12.66
C TYR A 115 2.16 -0.26 -12.54
N ASN A 116 2.74 -0.33 -11.34
CA ASN A 116 4.11 0.13 -11.09
C ASN A 116 5.15 -0.73 -11.83
N MET A 117 4.93 -2.04 -11.90
CA MET A 117 5.81 -2.94 -12.66
C MET A 117 5.77 -2.64 -14.17
N ALA A 118 4.60 -2.36 -14.74
CA ALA A 118 4.45 -1.98 -16.14
C ALA A 118 5.13 -0.64 -16.47
N LEU A 119 4.98 0.35 -15.58
CA LEU A 119 5.59 1.68 -15.76
C LEU A 119 7.12 1.62 -15.69
N ASN A 120 7.67 0.86 -14.75
CA ASN A 120 9.11 0.72 -14.59
C ASN A 120 9.78 0.03 -15.78
N ASN A 121 9.09 -0.93 -16.41
CA ASN A 121 9.58 -1.57 -17.64
C ASN A 121 9.59 -0.61 -18.84
N SER A 122 8.59 0.29 -18.92
CA SER A 122 8.51 1.32 -19.97
C SER A 122 9.56 2.42 -19.80
N LYS A 123 9.80 2.87 -18.57
CA LYS A 123 10.85 3.87 -18.23
C LYS A 123 12.26 3.37 -18.57
N LYS A 124 12.55 2.09 -18.31
CA LYS A 124 13.83 1.46 -18.71
C LYS A 124 14.04 1.42 -20.21
N LYS A 125 12.97 1.30 -21.00
CA LYS A 125 13.05 1.32 -22.47
C LYS A 125 13.26 2.75 -22.99
N GLY A 126 12.55 3.73 -22.43
CA GLY A 126 12.71 5.15 -22.75
C GLY A 126 14.09 5.70 -22.39
N GLN A 127 14.63 5.41 -21.20
CA GLN A 127 15.98 5.83 -20.81
C GLN A 127 17.07 5.24 -21.71
N LYS A 128 16.95 3.97 -22.14
CA LYS A 128 17.92 3.37 -23.07
C LYS A 128 17.90 4.03 -24.45
N THR A 129 16.71 4.40 -24.95
CA THR A 129 16.57 5.11 -26.23
C THR A 129 17.07 6.55 -26.15
N VAL A 130 16.78 7.26 -25.05
CA VAL A 130 17.24 8.65 -24.83
C VAL A 130 18.76 8.70 -24.57
N ALA A 131 19.31 7.76 -23.81
CA ALA A 131 20.75 7.65 -23.61
C ALA A 131 21.51 7.27 -24.89
N ALA A 132 20.88 6.52 -25.81
CA ALA A 132 21.44 6.20 -27.12
C ALA A 132 21.33 7.34 -28.15
N SER A 133 20.42 8.31 -27.94
CA SER A 133 20.19 9.44 -28.85
C SER A 133 20.88 10.74 -28.46
N ASN A 134 21.62 10.78 -27.35
CA ASN A 134 22.38 11.96 -26.93
C ASN A 134 23.79 11.91 -27.54
N PRO A 135 24.08 12.61 -28.64
CA PRO A 135 25.47 12.87 -29.00
C PRO A 135 26.11 13.69 -27.87
N ILE A 136 27.31 13.27 -27.47
CA ILE A 136 28.14 13.87 -26.43
C ILE A 136 28.13 15.41 -26.56
N SER A 137 27.40 16.09 -25.67
CA SER A 137 27.50 17.54 -25.50
C SER A 137 28.71 17.81 -24.61
N ILE A 138 29.78 18.30 -25.22
CA ILE A 138 30.92 18.88 -24.51
C ILE A 138 30.42 20.23 -23.96
N SER A 139 30.13 20.29 -22.66
CA SER A 139 29.82 21.55 -21.99
C SER A 139 31.11 22.12 -21.41
N PHE A 140 31.58 23.18 -22.05
CA PHE A 140 32.63 24.08 -21.61
C PHE A 140 32.22 24.75 -20.28
N ASP A 141 33.15 24.84 -19.33
CA ASP A 141 32.96 25.44 -18.01
C ASP A 141 32.32 26.84 -18.08
N GLY A 142 31.29 27.07 -17.26
CA GLY A 142 30.71 28.38 -17.04
C GLY A 142 29.30 28.35 -16.45
N GLU A 143 29.21 28.33 -15.12
CA GLU A 143 28.06 28.91 -14.40
C GLU A 143 27.89 30.40 -14.80
N PRO A 144 26.66 30.94 -14.91
CA PRO A 144 25.80 31.10 -13.74
C PRO A 144 24.29 30.83 -13.94
N GLU A 145 23.67 30.46 -12.81
CA GLU A 145 22.29 30.65 -12.36
C GLU A 145 21.37 31.54 -13.25
N HIS A 146 20.23 31.01 -13.73
CA HIS A 146 18.88 31.62 -13.53
C HIS A 146 17.73 30.79 -14.15
N ASP A 147 16.60 30.81 -13.43
CA ASP A 147 15.21 30.58 -13.85
C ASP A 147 14.67 29.14 -13.97
N LYS A 148 14.33 28.55 -12.80
CA LYS A 148 13.47 27.36 -12.74
C LYS A 148 12.03 27.77 -13.03
N THR A 149 11.57 27.46 -14.23
CA THR A 149 10.17 27.64 -14.64
C THR A 149 9.21 26.91 -13.69
N ASP A 150 8.04 27.52 -13.41
CA ASP A 150 7.00 27.03 -12.46
C ASP A 150 6.61 25.55 -12.64
N THR A 151 6.82 24.99 -13.84
CA THR A 151 6.53 23.60 -14.18
C THR A 151 7.48 22.61 -13.50
N ASP A 152 8.73 23.01 -13.23
CA ASP A 152 9.72 22.19 -12.50
C ASP A 152 9.42 22.15 -11.00
N MET A 153 8.89 23.25 -10.45
CA MET A 153 8.46 23.27 -9.05
C MET A 153 7.29 22.32 -8.81
N GLN A 154 6.29 22.30 -9.70
CA GLN A 154 5.14 21.38 -9.57
C GLN A 154 5.56 19.90 -9.58
N ASN A 155 6.52 19.53 -10.43
CA ASN A 155 7.04 18.17 -10.47
C ASN A 155 7.94 17.85 -9.27
N ALA A 156 8.66 18.84 -8.74
CA ALA A 156 9.41 18.72 -7.49
C ALA A 156 8.47 18.53 -6.28
N TYR A 157 7.27 19.09 -6.26
CA TYR A 157 6.28 18.83 -5.21
C TYR A 157 5.56 17.49 -5.37
N LEU A 158 5.38 17.01 -6.60
CA LEU A 158 4.73 15.71 -6.86
C LEU A 158 5.64 14.50 -6.59
N TYR A 159 6.97 14.65 -6.65
CA TYR A 159 7.94 13.60 -6.31
C TYR A 159 8.75 13.87 -5.03
N GLY A 160 8.92 15.13 -4.62
CA GLY A 160 9.66 15.52 -3.41
C GLY A 160 8.82 15.47 -2.12
N GLY A 161 7.52 15.23 -2.21
CA GLY A 161 6.64 15.01 -1.05
C GLY A 161 6.68 13.59 -0.48
N MET A 162 7.45 12.68 -1.09
CA MET A 162 7.57 11.28 -0.65
C MET A 162 8.93 10.93 -0.03
N GLU A 163 9.90 11.86 -0.01
CA GLU A 163 11.20 11.62 0.63
C GLU A 163 11.22 11.92 2.15
N SER A 164 10.12 12.44 2.73
CA SER A 164 10.07 12.78 4.17
C SER A 164 8.92 12.19 4.96
N VAL A 165 8.08 11.33 4.37
CA VAL A 165 7.06 10.60 5.15
C VAL A 165 7.69 9.31 5.67
N VAL A 166 8.54 9.52 6.67
CA VAL A 166 8.93 8.53 7.66
C VAL A 166 7.66 8.09 8.38
N PHE A 167 7.31 6.82 8.20
CA PHE A 167 6.78 5.98 9.28
C PHE A 167 7.64 4.72 9.33
#